data_AF-A0A1I3JQ26-F1
#
_entry.id   AF-A0A1I3JQ26-F1
#
_cell.length_a   1.000
_cell.length_b   1.000
_cell.length_c   1.000
_cell.angle_alpha   90.00
_cell.angle_beta   90.00
_cell.angle_gamma   90.00
#
_symmetry.space_group_name_H-M   'P 1'
#
loop_
_entity.id
_entity.type
_entity.pdbx_description
1 polymer ?
#
loop_
_entity_poly.entity_id
_entity_poly.type
_entity_poly.pdbx_seq_one_letter_code
_entity_poly.pdbx_strand_id
1 'polypeptide(L)' 'MTNEPLTDLEVREQSLAKARDALAVLQQIPAAGLDEAKHETVTEMVDNCRSLERALQNEVEQMQGDPDE' A
#
# COMPACT_ATOMS: atom_id res chain seq x y z
N MET A 1 15.77 18.84 16.01
CA MET A 1 14.93 18.59 14.82
C MET A 1 13.52 18.93 15.23
N THR A 2 12.93 19.98 14.66
CA THR A 2 11.52 20.32 14.86
C THR A 2 10.71 19.21 14.19
N ASN A 3 10.03 18.37 14.98
CA ASN A 3 9.01 17.46 14.46
C ASN A 3 7.78 18.29 14.12
N GLU A 4 7.79 18.92 12.96
CA GLU A 4 6.56 19.47 12.40
C GLU A 4 5.62 18.30 12.08
N PRO A 5 4.31 18.43 12.38
CA PRO A 5 3.35 17.39 12.05
C PRO A 5 3.29 17.23 10.52
N LEU A 6 3.24 15.97 10.06
CA LEU A 6 3.10 15.66 8.65
C LEU A 6 1.80 16.26 8.11
N THR A 7 1.85 16.77 6.89
CA THR A 7 0.67 17.16 6.11
C THR A 7 -0.15 15.93 5.74
N ASP A 8 -1.44 16.13 5.44
CA ASP A 8 -2.32 15.02 5.04
C ASP A 8 -1.79 14.30 3.78
N LEU A 9 -1.23 15.05 2.82
CA LEU A 9 -0.59 14.48 1.63
C LEU A 9 0.60 13.58 2.01
N GLU A 10 1.51 14.07 2.86
CA GLU A 10 2.67 13.28 3.31
C GLU A 10 2.25 12.01 4.07
N VAL A 11 1.17 12.08 4.86
CA VAL A 11 0.60 10.90 5.54
C VAL A 11 0.08 9.87 4.52
N ARG A 12 -0.59 10.32 3.47
CA ARG A 12 -1.10 9.43 2.40
C ARG A 12 0.03 8.84 1.57
N GLU A 13 1.03 9.62 1.21
CA GLU A 13 2.23 9.14 0.51
C GLU A 13 3.01 8.11 1.35
N GLN A 14 3.18 8.34 2.65
CA GLN A 14 3.78 7.35 3.55
C GLN A 14 2.95 6.07 3.67
N SER A 15 1.63 6.20 3.68
CA SER A 15 0.72 5.05 3.74
C SER A 15 0.79 4.23 2.45
N LEU A 16 0.86 4.90 1.30
CA LEU A 16 1.05 4.28 -0.02
C LEU A 16 2.39 3.55 -0.09
N ALA A 17 3.47 4.15 0.40
CA ALA A 17 4.77 3.51 0.48
C ALA A 17 4.72 2.22 1.32
N LYS A 18 4.08 2.26 2.49
CA LYS A 18 3.90 1.07 3.34
C LYS A 18 3.08 -0.04 2.66
N ALA A 19 2.04 0.32 1.90
CA ALA A 19 1.24 -0.65 1.15
C ALA A 19 2.09 -1.34 0.06
N ARG A 20 2.95 -0.59 -0.63
CA ARG A 20 3.91 -1.12 -1.62
C ARG A 20 4.94 -2.05 -0.98
N ASP A 21 5.49 -1.66 0.17
CA ASP A 21 6.43 -2.50 0.92
C ASP A 21 5.79 -3.83 1.35
N ALA A 22 4.56 -3.77 1.87
CA ALA A 22 3.81 -4.97 2.25
C ALA A 22 3.55 -5.90 1.03
N LEU A 23 3.16 -5.33 -0.11
CA LEU A 23 2.97 -6.08 -1.34
C LEU A 23 4.28 -6.74 -1.82
N ALA A 24 5.41 -6.03 -1.74
CA ALA A 24 6.71 -6.57 -2.10
C ALA A 24 7.11 -7.75 -1.21
N VAL A 25 6.84 -7.68 0.10
CA VAL A 25 7.08 -8.80 1.04
C VAL A 25 6.22 -10.00 0.70
N LEU A 26 4.92 -9.81 0.44
CA LEU A 26 4.01 -10.90 0.09
C LEU A 26 4.43 -11.62 -1.20
N GLN A 27 4.94 -10.88 -2.19
CA GLN A 27 5.43 -11.44 -3.46
C GLN A 27 6.75 -12.22 -3.34
N GLN A 28 7.48 -12.06 -2.24
CA GLN A 28 8.72 -12.80 -1.98
C GLN A 28 8.48 -14.13 -1.25
N ILE A 29 7.24 -14.45 -0.87
CA ILE A 29 6.94 -15.69 -0.17
C ILE A 29 7.11 -16.88 -1.15
N PRO A 30 8.02 -17.83 -0.87
CA PRO A 30 8.27 -18.96 -1.76
C PRO A 30 7.09 -19.95 -1.72
N ALA A 31 6.58 -20.32 -2.89
CA ALA A 31 5.45 -21.25 -3.02
C ALA A 31 5.73 -22.64 -2.40
N ALA A 32 7.00 -23.06 -2.37
CA ALA A 32 7.41 -24.35 -1.81
C ALA A 32 7.10 -24.52 -0.31
N GLY A 33 6.82 -23.43 0.43
CA GLY A 33 6.43 -23.46 1.84
C GLY A 33 4.93 -23.30 2.12
N LEU A 34 4.11 -23.16 1.08
CA LEU A 34 2.68 -22.90 1.21
C LEU A 34 1.89 -24.18 0.93
N ASP A 35 1.06 -24.57 1.90
CA ASP A 35 -0.06 -25.47 1.62
C ASP A 35 -1.21 -24.69 0.97
N GLU A 36 -2.24 -25.40 0.50
CA GLU A 36 -3.36 -24.80 -0.24
C GLU A 36 -4.04 -23.66 0.53
N ALA A 37 -4.28 -23.84 1.83
CA ALA A 37 -4.91 -22.83 2.68
C ALA A 37 -4.02 -21.59 2.87
N LYS A 38 -2.70 -21.78 3.07
CA LYS A 38 -1.76 -20.65 3.14
C LYS A 38 -1.61 -19.95 1.80
N HIS A 39 -1.64 -20.69 0.69
CA HIS A 39 -1.60 -20.10 -0.64
C HIS A 39 -2.81 -19.22 -0.91
N GLU A 40 -4.02 -19.70 -0.58
CA GLU A 40 -5.25 -18.91 -0.66
C GLU A 40 -5.15 -17.65 0.22
N THR A 41 -4.71 -17.80 1.47
CA THR A 41 -4.51 -16.67 2.40
C THR A 41 -3.55 -15.63 1.83
N VAL A 42 -2.38 -16.04 1.31
CA VAL A 42 -1.40 -15.13 0.71
C VAL A 42 -1.97 -14.44 -0.53
N THR A 43 -2.76 -15.16 -1.33
CA THR A 43 -3.42 -14.61 -2.51
C THR A 43 -4.42 -13.52 -2.13
N GLU A 44 -5.29 -13.77 -1.14
CA GLU A 44 -6.22 -12.77 -0.61
C GLU A 44 -5.49 -11.55 -0.04
N MET A 45 -4.40 -11.76 0.69
CA MET A 45 -3.58 -10.66 1.23
C MET A 45 -2.97 -9.80 0.12
N VAL A 46 -2.51 -10.41 -0.98
CA VAL A 46 -1.99 -9.70 -2.16
C VAL A 46 -3.08 -8.87 -2.82
N ASP A 47 -4.27 -9.43 -3.01
CA ASP A 47 -5.38 -8.73 -3.65
C ASP A 47 -5.90 -7.56 -2.80
N ASN A 48 -5.95 -7.75 -1.48
CA ASN A 48 -6.26 -6.69 -0.52
C ASN A 48 -5.21 -5.58 -0.55
N CYS A 49 -3.91 -5.92 -0.55
CA CYS A 49 -2.84 -4.92 -0.63
C CYS A 49 -2.86 -4.15 -1.93
N ARG A 50 -3.13 -4.80 -3.08
CA ARG A 50 -3.28 -4.13 -4.38
C ARG A 50 -4.47 -3.17 -4.40
N SER A 51 -5.58 -3.58 -3.81
CA SER A 51 -6.77 -2.74 -3.70
C SER A 51 -6.49 -1.49 -2.85
N LEU A 52 -5.79 -1.67 -1.73
CA LEU A 52 -5.36 -0.56 -0.86
C LEU A 52 -4.34 0.36 -1.55
N GLU A 53 -3.32 -0.20 -2.21
CA GLU A 53 -2.33 0.56 -2.98
C GLU A 53 -3.03 1.46 -4.01
N ARG A 54 -3.98 0.88 -4.76
CA ARG A 54 -4.73 1.63 -5.77
C ARG A 54 -5.58 2.74 -5.17
N ALA A 55 -6.26 2.48 -4.05
CA ALA A 55 -7.05 3.50 -3.38
C ALA A 55 -6.18 4.67 -2.90
N LEU A 56 -5.04 4.37 -2.25
CA LEU A 56 -4.10 5.38 -1.78
C LEU A 56 -3.43 6.14 -2.93
N GLN A 57 -3.08 5.46 -4.03
CA GLN A 57 -2.54 6.11 -5.22
C GLN A 57 -3.55 7.10 -5.81
N ASN A 58 -4.81 6.71 -5.92
CA ASN A 58 -5.86 7.62 -6.41
C ASN A 58 -6.03 8.84 -5.50
N GLU A 59 -6.01 8.64 -4.17
CA GLU A 59 -6.12 9.75 -3.22
C GLU A 59 -4.94 10.72 -3.31
N VAL A 60 -3.70 10.19 -3.43
CA VAL A 60 -2.50 11.01 -3.61
C VAL A 60 -2.57 11.78 -4.93
N GLU A 61 -2.96 11.12 -6.03
CA GLU A 61 -3.12 11.77 -7.33
C GLU A 61 -4.19 12.87 -7.30
N GLN A 62 -5.30 12.65 -6.60
CA GLN A 62 -6.33 13.68 -6.40
C GLN A 62 -5.77 14.86 -5.61
N MET A 63 -5.11 14.62 -4.48
CA MET A 63 -4.53 15.69 -3.66
C MET A 63 -3.42 16.47 -4.36
N GLN A 64 -2.66 15.83 -5.26
CA GLN A 64 -1.63 16.50 -6.08
C GLN A 64 -2.21 17.18 -7.32
N GLY A 65 -3.34 16.67 -7.83
CA GLY A 65 -4.03 17.11 -9.04
C GLY A 65 -5.16 18.10 -8.80
N ASP A 66 -5.40 18.52 -7.55
CA ASP A 66 -6.33 19.59 -7.16
C ASP A 66 -5.54 20.89 -6.88
N PRO A 67 -5.01 21.61 -7.90
CA PRO A 67 -4.35 22.88 -7.68
C PRO A 67 -5.33 24.02 -7.39
N ASP A 68 -6.56 24.03 -7.89
CA ASP A 68 -7.54 25.12 -7.69
C ASP A 68 -8.91 24.71 -8.31
N GLU A 69 -9.97 24.61 -7.51
CA GLU A 69 -11.33 25.05 -7.91
C GLU A 69 -11.70 26.31 -7.10
#